data_AF-A0A7S1J9L5-F1
#
_entry.id   AF-A0A7S1J9L5-F1
#
_cell.length_a   1.000
_cell.length_b   1.000
_cell.length_c   1.000
_cell.angle_alpha   90.00
_cell.angle_beta   90.00
_cell.angle_gamma   90.00
#
_symmetry.space_group_name_H-M   'P 1'
#
loop_
_entity.id
_entity.type
_entity.pdbx_description
1 polymer ?
#
loop_
_entity_poly.entity_id
_entity_poly.type
_entity_poly.pdbx_seq_one_letter_code
_entity_poly.pdbx_strand_id
1 'polypeptide(L)'
;QALAALKEAPKLHTLHLDLSNNDIKDARSQALAALKEAPKLHTLHLDLDSNGIKDAGAQALAALKEAPQLHSLHLDLSDNGIKDAAAQALAALKEAPELHTLHLDLTSNRIKDA
;
A
#
# COMPACT_ATOMS: atom_id res chain seq x y z
N GLN A 1 12.86 -8.39 7.48
CA GLN A 1 13.45 -8.02 8.78
C GLN A 1 13.40 -6.51 9.06
N ALA A 2 13.59 -5.60 8.09
CA ALA A 2 13.53 -4.15 8.35
C ALA A 2 12.13 -3.61 8.75
N LEU A 3 11.05 -4.05 8.10
CA LEU A 3 9.68 -3.58 8.42
C LEU A 3 9.15 -4.04 9.78
N ALA A 4 9.68 -5.13 10.35
CA ALA A 4 9.28 -5.57 11.69
C ALA A 4 9.63 -4.54 12.76
N ALA A 5 10.71 -3.76 12.57
CA ALA A 5 11.10 -2.70 13.48
C ALA A 5 10.09 -1.53 13.52
N LEU A 6 9.25 -1.38 12.48
CA LEU A 6 8.23 -0.33 12.42
C LEU A 6 7.02 -0.63 13.32
N LYS A 7 6.76 -1.92 13.63
CA LYS A 7 5.75 -2.31 14.63
C LYS A 7 6.08 -1.77 16.02
N GLU A 8 7.37 -1.69 16.32
CA GLU A 8 7.93 -1.25 17.60
C GLU A 8 8.37 0.22 17.59
N ALA A 9 7.85 1.04 16.67
CA ALA A 9 8.17 2.46 16.58
C ALA A 9 7.06 3.33 17.22
N PRO A 10 7.00 3.46 18.57
CA PRO A 10 5.88 4.08 19.29
C PRO A 10 5.77 5.60 19.11
N LYS A 11 6.64 6.20 18.29
CA LYS A 11 6.65 7.63 17.97
C LYS A 11 6.49 7.90 16.47
N LEU A 12 6.43 6.86 15.64
CA LEU A 12 6.32 7.02 14.20
C LEU A 12 4.84 7.21 13.83
N HIS A 13 4.47 8.46 13.59
CA HIS A 13 3.10 8.83 13.19
C HIS A 13 2.96 9.00 11.67
N THR A 14 4.07 9.25 11.00
CA THR A 14 4.12 9.49 9.57
C THR A 14 5.26 8.69 8.98
N LEU A 15 4.99 8.00 7.89
CA LEU A 15 5.99 7.30 7.10
C LEU A 15 5.80 7.67 5.64
N HIS A 16 6.87 8.14 5.02
CA HIS A 16 6.95 8.38 3.59
C HIS A 16 8.08 7.51 3.04
N LEU A 17 7.74 6.62 2.12
CA LEU A 17 8.68 5.77 1.41
C LEU A 17 8.48 5.99 -0.08
N ASP A 18 9.48 6.58 -0.71
CA ASP A 18 9.64 6.53 -2.16
C ASP A 18 10.48 5.30 -2.50
N LEU A 19 9.83 4.34 -3.14
CA LEU A 19 10.42 3.09 -3.60
C LEU A 19 10.16 2.92 -5.10
N SER A 20 9.85 3.99 -5.83
CA SER A 20 9.64 3.96 -7.28
C SER A 20 10.84 3.30 -7.98
N ASN A 21 10.61 2.50 -9.03
CA ASN A 21 11.69 1.90 -9.84
C ASN A 21 12.69 1.00 -9.08
N ASN A 22 12.26 0.25 -8.05
CA ASN A 22 13.14 -0.57 -7.20
C ASN A 22 12.97 -2.11 -7.36
N ASP A 23 12.25 -2.57 -8.39
CA ASP A 23 11.99 -4.00 -8.61
C ASP A 23 11.40 -4.68 -7.35
N ILE A 24 10.46 -4.01 -6.68
CA ILE A 24 9.86 -4.50 -5.43
C ILE A 24 9.16 -5.84 -5.66
N LYS A 25 8.36 -5.97 -6.74
CA LYS A 25 7.57 -7.16 -7.06
C LYS A 25 6.65 -7.61 -5.90
N ASP A 26 5.93 -8.71 -6.10
CA ASP A 26 4.93 -9.19 -5.14
C ASP A 26 5.52 -9.56 -3.77
N ALA A 27 6.69 -10.22 -3.74
CA ALA A 27 7.26 -10.73 -2.50
C ALA A 27 7.66 -9.62 -1.51
N ARG A 28 8.16 -8.48 -2.00
CA ARG A 28 8.50 -7.35 -1.12
C ARG A 28 7.29 -6.48 -0.82
N SER A 29 6.30 -6.38 -1.71
CA SER A 29 5.05 -5.66 -1.38
C SER A 29 4.27 -6.36 -0.26
N GLN A 30 4.33 -7.70 -0.18
CA GLN A 30 3.81 -8.46 0.96
C GLN A 30 4.47 -8.06 2.29
N ALA A 31 5.78 -7.76 2.27
CA ALA A 31 6.45 -7.25 3.45
C ALA A 31 6.00 -5.82 3.81
N LEU A 32 5.73 -4.97 2.81
CA LEU A 32 5.19 -3.62 3.01
C LEU A 32 3.78 -3.65 3.63
N ALA A 33 2.96 -4.65 3.33
CA ALA A 33 1.64 -4.83 3.95
C ALA A 33 1.70 -4.96 5.49
N ALA A 34 2.84 -5.35 6.07
CA ALA A 34 3.04 -5.41 7.51
C ALA A 34 2.96 -4.03 8.20
N LEU A 35 3.00 -2.93 7.44
CA LEU A 35 2.77 -1.57 7.96
C LEU A 35 1.37 -1.40 8.58
N LYS A 36 0.41 -2.25 8.23
CA LYS A 36 -0.90 -2.30 8.90
C LYS A 36 -0.81 -2.56 10.40
N GLU A 37 0.28 -3.16 10.86
CA GLU A 37 0.50 -3.48 12.27
C GLU A 37 1.22 -2.35 13.03
N ALA A 38 1.57 -1.24 12.37
CA ALA A 38 2.20 -0.10 13.04
C ALA A 38 1.15 0.66 13.88
N PRO A 39 1.24 0.60 15.23
CA PRO A 39 0.11 0.94 16.09
C PRO A 39 -0.24 2.43 16.12
N LYS A 40 0.67 3.31 15.71
CA LYS A 40 0.49 4.78 15.76
C LYS A 40 0.65 5.45 14.40
N LEU A 41 0.68 4.68 13.32
CA LEU A 41 0.89 5.23 11.99
C LEU A 41 -0.40 5.90 11.50
N HIS A 42 -0.40 7.23 11.47
CA HIS A 42 -1.53 8.06 11.06
C HIS A 42 -1.49 8.41 9.58
N THR A 43 -0.30 8.51 9.01
CA THR A 43 -0.10 8.90 7.62
C THR A 43 0.93 8.00 6.97
N LEU A 44 0.53 7.36 5.88
CA LEU A 44 1.39 6.52 5.07
C LEU A 44 1.40 7.05 3.64
N HIS A 45 2.59 7.37 3.15
CA HIS A 45 2.84 7.64 1.75
C HIS A 45 3.79 6.58 1.21
N LEU A 46 3.32 5.81 0.24
CA LEU A 46 4.05 4.76 -0.44
C LEU A 46 4.01 5.04 -1.94
N ASP A 47 5.14 5.43 -2.48
CA ASP A 47 5.35 5.45 -3.92
C ASP A 47 5.99 4.12 -4.35
N LEU A 48 5.22 3.35 -5.12
CA LEU A 48 5.59 2.06 -5.69
C LEU A 48 5.43 2.05 -7.21
N ASP A 49 5.54 3.21 -7.86
CA ASP A 49 5.60 3.33 -9.32
C ASP A 49 6.64 2.38 -9.93
N SER A 50 6.35 1.81 -11.10
CA SER A 50 7.33 1.10 -11.93
C SER A 50 8.07 -0.03 -11.20
N ASN A 51 7.36 -0.86 -10.43
CA ASN A 51 7.96 -1.87 -9.54
C ASN A 51 7.69 -3.34 -9.92
N GLY A 52 6.95 -3.57 -11.01
CA GLY A 52 6.57 -4.93 -11.44
C GLY A 52 5.69 -5.68 -10.44
N ILE A 53 4.95 -4.96 -9.59
CA ILE A 53 3.93 -5.50 -8.68
C ILE A 53 2.77 -6.02 -9.52
N LYS A 54 2.28 -7.21 -9.19
CA LYS A 54 1.14 -7.85 -9.85
C LYS A 54 0.02 -8.05 -8.82
N ASP A 55 -0.96 -8.85 -9.21
CA ASP A 55 -2.17 -9.08 -8.42
C ASP A 55 -1.89 -9.56 -6.99
N ALA A 56 -0.95 -10.49 -6.80
CA ALA A 56 -0.64 -11.01 -5.47
C ALA A 56 -0.04 -9.94 -4.54
N GLY A 57 0.82 -9.08 -5.09
CA GLY A 57 1.41 -8.00 -4.33
C GLY A 57 0.42 -6.88 -4.02
N ALA A 58 -0.43 -6.52 -4.99
CA ALA A 58 -1.50 -5.55 -4.82
C ALA A 58 -2.55 -6.01 -3.79
N GLN A 59 -2.96 -7.28 -3.84
CA GLN A 59 -3.87 -7.86 -2.86
C GLN A 59 -3.28 -7.85 -1.44
N ALA A 60 -1.97 -8.06 -1.30
CA ALA A 60 -1.32 -7.95 -0.01
C ALA A 60 -1.36 -6.50 0.52
N LEU A 61 -1.09 -5.51 -0.34
CA LEU A 61 -1.15 -4.09 0.03
C LEU A 61 -2.57 -3.64 0.40
N ALA A 62 -3.62 -4.27 -0.14
CA ALA A 62 -5.01 -3.99 0.27
C ALA A 62 -5.25 -4.25 1.77
N ALA A 63 -4.42 -5.08 2.42
CA ALA A 63 -4.49 -5.32 3.87
C ALA A 63 -4.11 -4.09 4.71
N LEU A 64 -3.55 -3.03 4.11
CA LEU A 64 -3.33 -1.74 4.78
C LEU A 64 -4.64 -1.14 5.33
N LYS A 65 -5.80 -1.58 4.84
CA LYS A 65 -7.11 -1.18 5.39
C LYS A 65 -7.34 -1.60 6.84
N GLU A 66 -6.58 -2.58 7.32
CA GLU A 66 -6.65 -3.08 8.70
C GLU A 66 -5.80 -2.22 9.67
N ALA A 67 -5.11 -1.20 9.18
CA ALA A 67 -4.30 -0.32 10.01
C ALA A 67 -5.18 0.45 11.02
N PRO A 68 -4.94 0.30 12.34
CA PRO A 68 -5.91 0.72 13.35
C PRO A 68 -6.06 2.23 13.51
N GLN A 69 -5.06 3.01 13.09
CA GLN A 69 -5.05 4.48 13.25
C GLN A 69 -4.69 5.21 11.96
N LEU A 70 -4.82 4.57 10.79
CA LEU A 70 -4.40 5.16 9.53
C LEU A 70 -5.47 6.15 9.04
N HIS A 71 -5.16 7.45 9.14
CA HIS A 71 -6.06 8.53 8.75
C HIS A 71 -5.88 8.98 7.31
N SER A 72 -4.66 8.86 6.78
CA SER A 72 -4.32 9.24 5.42
C SER A 72 -3.41 8.21 4.76
N LEU A 73 -3.82 7.73 3.60
CA LEU A 73 -3.07 6.80 2.77
C LEU A 73 -2.88 7.41 1.38
N HIS A 74 -1.63 7.57 0.98
CA HIS A 74 -1.25 7.78 -0.40
C HIS A 74 -0.51 6.53 -0.86
N LEU A 75 -1.06 5.86 -1.86
CA LEU A 75 -0.49 4.67 -2.48
C LEU A 75 -0.42 4.89 -4.00
N ASP A 76 0.79 5.13 -4.51
CA ASP A 76 1.05 5.13 -5.95
C ASP A 76 1.48 3.72 -6.35
N LEU A 77 0.70 3.11 -7.24
CA LEU A 77 0.96 1.81 -7.84
C LEU A 77 0.96 1.91 -9.38
N SER A 78 1.21 3.09 -9.92
CA SER A 78 1.29 3.31 -11.35
C SER A 78 2.41 2.50 -12.01
N ASP A 79 2.27 2.26 -13.32
CA ASP A 79 3.20 1.46 -14.14
C ASP A 79 3.57 0.08 -13.53
N ASN A 80 2.54 -0.68 -13.15
CA ASN A 80 2.68 -2.02 -12.61
C ASN A 80 1.88 -3.04 -13.44
N GLY A 81 1.83 -4.29 -12.96
CA GLY A 81 1.17 -5.42 -13.60
C GLY A 81 -0.20 -5.77 -13.02
N ILE A 82 -0.88 -4.82 -12.36
CA ILE A 82 -2.13 -5.05 -11.61
C ILE A 82 -3.32 -5.19 -12.58
N LYS A 83 -4.23 -6.13 -12.29
CA LYS A 83 -5.46 -6.37 -13.05
C LYS A 83 -6.71 -6.11 -12.21
N ASP A 84 -7.87 -6.24 -12.85
CA ASP A 84 -9.21 -5.91 -12.33
C ASP A 84 -9.48 -6.46 -10.92
N ALA A 85 -9.24 -7.75 -10.67
CA ALA A 85 -9.55 -8.37 -9.38
C ALA A 85 -8.70 -7.80 -8.23
N ALA A 86 -7.44 -7.48 -8.50
CA ALA A 86 -6.55 -6.88 -7.51
C ALA A 86 -6.82 -5.38 -7.34
N ALA A 87 -7.20 -4.67 -8.40
CA ALA A 87 -7.68 -3.30 -8.32
C ALA A 87 -8.95 -3.18 -7.46
N GLN A 88 -9.88 -4.14 -7.59
CA GLN A 88 -11.06 -4.23 -6.71
C GLN A 88 -10.67 -4.46 -5.24
N ALA A 89 -9.66 -5.30 -4.97
CA ALA A 89 -9.15 -5.48 -3.62
C ALA A 89 -8.56 -4.18 -3.05
N LEU A 90 -7.76 -3.45 -3.84
CA LEU A 90 -7.21 -2.15 -3.46
C LEU A 90 -8.31 -1.09 -3.24
N ALA A 91 -9.42 -1.14 -3.99
CA ALA A 91 -10.55 -0.25 -3.78
C ALA A 91 -11.20 -0.42 -2.40
N ALA A 92 -11.01 -1.57 -1.74
CA ALA A 92 -11.48 -1.80 -0.37
C ALA A 92 -10.66 -1.04 0.69
N LEU A 93 -9.55 -0.38 0.32
CA LEU A 93 -8.81 0.52 1.22
C LEU A 93 -9.69 1.64 1.77
N LYS A 94 -10.71 2.08 1.03
CA LYS A 94 -11.70 3.08 1.48
C LYS A 94 -12.57 2.63 2.67
N GLU A 95 -12.56 1.33 2.97
CA GLU A 95 -13.32 0.75 4.09
C GLU A 95 -12.54 0.75 5.41
N ALA A 96 -11.31 1.26 5.40
CA ALA A 96 -10.49 1.40 6.59
C ALA A 96 -11.21 2.32 7.61
N PRO A 97 -11.36 1.89 8.88
CA PRO A 97 -12.29 2.50 9.83
C PRO A 97 -11.97 3.96 10.17
N GLU A 98 -10.69 4.32 10.21
CA GLU A 98 -10.21 5.65 10.58
C GLU A 98 -9.72 6.47 9.38
N LEU A 99 -9.90 5.98 8.15
CA LEU A 99 -9.33 6.61 6.95
C LEU A 99 -10.20 7.77 6.46
N HIS A 100 -9.61 8.96 6.44
CA HIS A 100 -10.26 10.20 6.00
C HIS A 100 -9.81 10.62 4.60
N THR A 101 -8.62 10.17 4.18
CA THR A 101 -8.06 10.52 2.88
C THR A 101 -7.40 9.31 2.25
N LEU A 102 -7.82 8.99 1.04
CA LEU A 102 -7.24 7.96 0.21
C LEU A 102 -6.83 8.59 -1.12
N HIS A 103 -5.54 8.57 -1.42
CA HIS A 103 -5.02 8.75 -2.75
C HIS A 103 -4.52 7.39 -3.25
N LEU A 104 -5.07 6.94 -4.38
CA LEU A 104 -4.73 5.67 -4.99
C LEU A 104 -4.52 5.90 -6.49
N ASP A 105 -3.27 5.81 -6.93
CA ASP A 105 -2.92 5.86 -8.35
C ASP A 105 -2.74 4.43 -8.87
N LEU A 106 -3.51 4.07 -9.89
CA LEU A 106 -3.44 2.80 -10.60
C LEU A 106 -3.27 3.00 -12.11
N THR A 107 -2.86 4.19 -12.55
CA THR A 107 -2.61 4.48 -13.96
C THR A 107 -1.54 3.55 -14.53
N SER A 108 -1.57 3.34 -15.85
CA SER A 108 -0.61 2.47 -16.55
C SER A 108 -0.53 1.02 -16.02
N ASN A 109 -1.61 0.52 -15.41
CA ASN A 109 -1.76 -0.90 -15.07
C ASN A 109 -2.55 -1.66 -16.15
N ARG A 110 -2.78 -2.96 -15.93
CA ARG A 110 -3.54 -3.85 -16.82
C ARG A 110 -4.99 -4.00 -16.37
N ILE A 111 -5.57 -2.90 -15.90
CA ILE A 111 -6.98 -2.81 -15.52
C ILE A 111 -7.77 -2.53 -16.79
N LYS A 112 -8.75 -3.37 -17.09
CA LYS A 112 -9.63 -3.16 -18.24
C LYS A 112 -10.69 -2.13 -17.85
N ASP A 113 -11.09 -1.31 -18.82
CA ASP A 113 -12.25 -0.45 -18.65
C ASP A 113 -13.46 -1.32 -18.28
N ALA A 114 -14.08 -1.00 -17.14
CA ALA A 114 -15.25 -1.70 -16.60
C ALA A 114 -16.53 -1.39 -17.39
#